data_AF-A0A242MXM0-F1
#
_entry.id   AF-A0A242MXM0-F1
#
_cell.length_a   1.000
_cell.length_b   1.000
_cell.length_c   1.000
_cell.angle_alpha   90.00
_cell.angle_beta   90.00
_cell.angle_gamma   90.00
#
_symmetry.space_group_name_H-M   'P 1'
#
loop_
_entity.id
_entity.type
_entity.pdbx_description
1 polymer ?
#
loop_
_entity_poly.entity_id
_entity_poly.type
_entity_poly.pdbx_seq_one_letter_code
_entity_poly.pdbx_strand_id
1 'polypeptide(L)' 'MANTLKKTVADLPGQLWRSLTWDRGKDLSDHARFTIESGVKVFFADPLSPWQRGTNENTNGLLR' A
#
# COMPACT_ATOMS: atom_id res chain seq x y z
N MET A 1 -10.78 2.80 4.59
CA MET A 1 -9.31 2.73 4.39
C MET A 1 -8.89 3.20 2.99
N ALA A 2 -9.36 2.53 1.92
CA ALA A 2 -8.95 2.82 0.54
C ALA A 2 -9.15 4.29 0.09
N ASN A 3 -10.27 4.94 0.44
CA ASN A 3 -10.53 6.33 0.06
C ASN A 3 -9.54 7.33 0.70
N THR A 4 -9.16 7.10 1.95
CA THR A 4 -8.17 7.95 2.64
C THR A 4 -6.80 7.78 1.99
N LEU A 5 -6.39 6.54 1.73
CA LEU A 5 -5.13 6.24 1.07
C LEU A 5 -5.04 6.87 -0.32
N LYS A 6 -6.13 6.79 -1.09
CA LYS A 6 -6.24 7.42 -2.42
C LYS A 6 -6.07 8.93 -2.33
N LYS A 7 -6.71 9.59 -1.37
CA LYS A 7 -6.55 11.03 -1.15
C LYS A 7 -5.10 11.38 -0.80
N THR A 8 -4.50 10.66 0.13
CA THR A 8 -3.10 10.88 0.52
C THR A 8 -2.14 10.71 -0.65
N VAL A 9 -2.33 9.67 -1.48
CA VAL A 9 -1.49 9.44 -2.66
C VAL A 9 -1.71 10.51 -3.73
N ALA A 10 -2.94 10.97 -3.93
CA ALA A 10 -3.25 12.04 -4.88
C ALA A 10 -2.65 13.40 -4.45
N ASP A 11 -2.58 13.65 -3.14
CA ASP A 11 -2.07 14.91 -2.58
C ASP A 11 -0.52 14.97 -2.54
N LEU A 12 0.17 13.85 -2.79
CA LEU A 12 1.62 13.77 -2.73
C LEU A 12 2.26 13.90 -4.13
N PRO A 13 3.39 14.62 -4.26
CA PRO A 13 4.14 14.68 -5.51
C PRO A 13 4.47 13.27 -6.01
N GLY A 14 4.20 12.99 -7.29
CA GLY A 14 4.42 11.66 -7.88
C GLY A 14 5.87 11.16 -7.80
N GLN A 15 6.84 12.04 -7.54
CA GLN A 15 8.24 11.65 -7.28
C GLN A 15 8.44 10.97 -5.92
N LEU A 16 7.55 11.21 -4.96
CA LEU A 16 7.60 10.62 -3.62
C LEU A 16 6.94 9.24 -3.57
N TRP A 17 6.19 8.84 -4.61
CA TRP A 17 5.42 7.61 -4.64
C TRP A 17 5.63 6.84 -5.94
N ARG A 18 6.23 5.65 -5.83
CA ARG A 18 6.47 4.75 -6.98
C ARG A 18 5.61 3.50 -6.96
N SER A 19 5.36 2.94 -5.78
CA SER A 19 4.59 1.71 -5.61
C SER A 19 4.09 1.58 -4.18
N LEU A 20 3.06 0.77 -4.02
CA LEU A 20 2.47 0.40 -2.73
C LEU A 20 2.60 -1.10 -2.53
N THR A 21 3.13 -1.53 -1.37
CA THR A 21 3.14 -2.95 -0.98
C THR A 21 2.18 -3.16 0.19
N TRP A 22 1.15 -3.97 0.01
CA TRP A 22 0.09 -4.19 0.98
C TRP A 22 0.02 -5.64 1.49
N ASP A 23 -0.68 -5.85 2.60
CA ASP A 23 -1.06 -7.18 3.06
C ASP A 23 -2.24 -7.70 2.21
N ARG A 24 -2.53 -9.00 2.28
CA ARG A 24 -3.69 -9.57 1.58
C ARG A 24 -5.01 -9.33 2.30
N GLY A 25 -5.14 -8.22 3.01
CA GLY A 25 -6.39 -7.78 3.60
C GLY A 25 -7.44 -7.44 2.53
N LYS A 26 -8.71 -7.56 2.91
CA LYS A 26 -9.85 -7.22 2.04
C LYS A 26 -9.93 -5.71 1.74
N ASP A 27 -9.19 -4.90 2.48
CA ASP A 27 -9.24 -3.44 2.40
C ASP A 27 -8.73 -2.88 1.05
N LEU A 28 -7.93 -3.67 0.31
CA LEU A 28 -7.45 -3.35 -1.04
C LEU A 28 -7.94 -4.36 -2.10
N SER A 29 -9.13 -4.93 -1.90
CA SER A 29 -9.79 -5.78 -2.91
C SER A 29 -9.89 -5.07 -4.27
N ASP A 30 -10.14 -3.77 -4.27
CA ASP A 30 -10.29 -2.93 -5.47
C ASP A 30 -8.98 -2.22 -5.89
N HIS A 31 -7.83 -2.84 -5.60
CA HIS A 31 -6.51 -2.29 -5.93
C HIS A 31 -6.32 -2.03 -7.44
N ALA A 32 -6.96 -2.82 -8.30
CA ALA A 32 -6.89 -2.62 -9.75
C ALA A 32 -7.43 -1.25 -10.15
N ARG A 33 -8.61 -0.87 -9.63
CA ARG A 33 -9.17 0.47 -9.85
C ARG A 33 -8.29 1.56 -9.25
N PHE A 34 -7.76 1.34 -8.05
CA PHE A 34 -6.83 2.27 -7.42
C PHE A 34 -5.59 2.54 -8.30
N THR A 35 -4.99 1.49 -8.89
CA THR A 35 -3.84 1.64 -9.79
C THR A 35 -4.18 2.43 -11.05
N ILE A 36 -5.37 2.22 -11.63
CA ILE A 36 -5.82 2.98 -12.81
C ILE A 36 -6.01 4.46 -12.46
N GLU A 37 -6.65 4.76 -11.33
CA GLU A 37 -7.00 6.13 -10.94
C GLU A 37 -5.80 6.92 -10.40
N SER A 38 -4.80 6.27 -9.79
CA SER A 38 -3.63 6.93 -9.17
C SER A 38 -2.33 6.78 -9.97
N GLY A 39 -2.26 5.83 -10.92
CA GLY A 39 -1.01 5.43 -11.58
C GLY A 39 -0.04 4.62 -10.69
N VAL A 40 -0.38 4.39 -9.43
CA VAL A 40 0.50 3.70 -8.47
C VAL A 40 0.34 2.19 -8.58
N LYS A 41 1.46 1.48 -8.78
CA LYS A 41 1.49 0.02 -8.81
C LYS A 41 1.30 -0.54 -7.41
N VAL A 42 0.38 -1.50 -7.26
CA VAL A 42 0.12 -2.20 -6.01
C VAL A 42 0.70 -3.61 -6.07
N PHE A 43 1.41 -4.01 -5.02
CA PHE A 43 1.97 -5.34 -4.81
C PHE A 43 1.46 -5.92 -3.51
N PHE A 44 1.37 -7.24 -3.44
CA PHE A 44 0.95 -7.96 -2.24
C PHE A 44 2.04 -8.92 -1.79
N ALA A 45 2.18 -9.08 -0.47
CA ALA A 45 2.98 -10.17 0.07
C ALA A 45 2.37 -11.53 -0.34
N ASP A 46 3.25 -12.51 -0.53
CA ASP A 46 2.89 -13.90 -0.72
C ASP A 46 2.19 -14.46 0.52
N PRO A 47 1.27 -15.43 0.36
CA PRO A 47 0.60 -16.01 1.50
C PRO A 47 1.61 -16.67 2.44
N LEU A 48 1.43 -16.46 3.74
CA LEU A 48 2.31 -16.96 4.80
C LEU A 48 3.74 -16.41 4.78
N SER A 49 3.98 -15.28 4.10
CA SER A 49 5.31 -14.65 3.97
C SER A 49 5.42 -13.27 4.62
N PRO A 50 5.22 -13.13 5.96
CA PRO A 50 5.28 -11.83 6.65
C PRO A 50 6.62 -11.11 6.49
N TRP A 51 7.72 -11.86 6.35
CA TRP A 51 9.07 -11.30 6.14
C TRP A 51 9.21 -10.42 4.89
N GLN A 52 8.35 -10.58 3.88
CA GLN A 52 8.33 -9.69 2.70
C GLN A 52 7.85 -8.26 3.03
N ARG A 53 7.37 -8.04 4.26
CA ARG A 53 6.94 -6.74 4.78
C ARG A 53 7.81 -6.29 5.97
N GLY A 54 9.06 -6.76 6.07
CA GLY A 54 9.93 -6.49 7.22
C GLY A 54 10.05 -5.01 7.60
N THR A 55 10.17 -4.10 6.62
CA THR A 55 10.18 -2.64 6.90
C THR A 55 8.86 -2.15 7.47
N ASN A 56 7.72 -2.60 6.94
CA ASN A 56 6.40 -2.20 7.41
C ASN A 56 6.16 -2.67 8.85
N GLU A 57 6.53 -3.91 9.17
CA GLU A 57 6.39 -4.45 10.54
C GLU A 57 7.27 -3.72 11.53
N ASN A 58 8.53 -3.45 11.17
CA ASN A 58 9.46 -2.68 11.99
C ASN A 58 8.96 -1.24 12.23
N THR A 59 8.51 -0.54 11.18
CA THR A 59 7.99 0.82 11.31
C THR A 59 6.70 0.85 12.12
N ASN A 60 5.79 -0.12 11.95
CA ASN A 60 4.59 -0.21 12.77
C ASN A 60 4.90 -0.48 14.25
N GLY A 61 5.97 -1.21 14.54
CA GLY A 61 6.47 -1.39 15.92
C GLY A 61 6.90 -0.09 16.59
N LEU A 62 7.40 0.89 15.83
CA LEU A 62 7.78 2.21 16.35
C LEU A 62 6.57 3.13 16.65
N LEU A 63 5.40 2.82 16.09
CA LEU A 63 4.17 3.59 16.27
C LEU A 63 3.29 3.06 17.40
N ARG A 64 3.73 2.01 18.12
CA ARG A 64 3.01 1.33 19.20
C ARG A 64 3.55 1.69 20.57
#